data_AF-A0A1C4ZHF6-F1
#
_entry.id   AF-A0A1C4ZHF6-F1
#
_cell.length_a   1.000
_cell.length_b   1.000
_cell.length_c   1.000
_cell.angle_alpha   90.00
_cell.angle_beta   90.00
_cell.angle_gamma   90.00
#
_symmetry.space_group_name_H-M   'P 1'
#
loop_
_entity.id
_entity.type
_entity.pdbx_description
1 polymer ?
#
loop_
_entity_poly.entity_id
_entity_poly.type
_entity_poly.pdbx_seq_one_letter_code
_entity_poly.pdbx_strand_id
1 'polypeptide(L)'
;MMFTPRGSGNPPPVRRDQMEPDQRRSGRVDPAVDRAVIRPVLFDAVLLDRDGTLVEDVPYNGDPEKVRPMPGARAALDRLRAAGLRLGVVSNQSGLAKGLFTAAQLRAVHARIEALLGPFDTWQVCPHDDGDGCSCRKPAPGLVHRAAAALGTTPARCVLVGDIGRDLTAALAAGATGLLVPTPVTRPEEVAAAPHVARDLPAAIEEILRRQAALRPSAPRRAGTVLVVRSDSAGDVLVTGPAVRAVAAGADRVVLLHGPRGRHAAALLPGVDELVEWPLPWIDGDPAPVDPHDIRRLTDRLAAVRADEAVVFTSFHQSPLPLALLLRMAGVPRVSAISDDYPGALLDVRHRVPDGLPEPERALSLAAAAGFPLPAADDPALRIRTDRLPPAPARLGRPGYVVLHPGSAVQTRACPPELAARIVRVLTAAGHRVAVTGGPDEAELTARVAGDTGVDLGGRTGLAELAAVLADAGALVVGNTGPAHLAAALGVPVVSLFAPTVPFGQWGPYRVPAVRLGDAAAPCRDTRATRCPVPGHPCLSAVEPGHVLAAVRLLGVPADAPPPGAAPATVGIDPVIAGGGSAR
;
A
#
# COMPACT_ATOMS: atom_id res chain seq x y z
N MET A 1 42.51 -32.17 -39.61
CA MET A 1 42.82 -33.14 -38.54
C MET A 1 41.60 -33.28 -37.65
N MET A 2 40.97 -34.44 -37.70
CA MET A 2 39.81 -34.83 -36.90
C MET A 2 40.22 -35.09 -35.45
N PHE A 3 39.35 -34.75 -34.49
CA PHE A 3 39.37 -35.34 -33.16
C PHE A 3 37.95 -35.79 -32.78
N THR A 4 37.79 -37.11 -32.65
CA THR A 4 36.62 -37.81 -32.09
C THR A 4 36.87 -38.19 -30.62
N PRO A 5 35.80 -38.43 -29.83
CA PRO A 5 35.86 -38.53 -28.37
C PRO A 5 36.00 -39.99 -27.86
N ARG A 6 36.54 -40.16 -26.64
CA ARG A 6 36.63 -41.47 -25.96
C ARG A 6 35.58 -41.58 -24.83
N GLY A 7 34.72 -42.60 -24.96
CA GLY A 7 34.74 -43.78 -24.09
C GLY A 7 34.06 -43.71 -22.72
N SER A 8 32.88 -44.32 -22.65
CA SER A 8 32.10 -44.72 -21.49
C SER A 8 32.66 -45.97 -20.77
N GLY A 9 32.41 -46.07 -19.46
CA GLY A 9 32.61 -47.29 -18.66
C GLY A 9 31.56 -47.39 -17.54
N ASN A 10 30.78 -48.48 -17.54
CA ASN A 10 29.75 -48.81 -16.53
C ASN A 10 30.34 -49.67 -15.40
N PRO A 11 29.90 -49.52 -14.13
CA PRO A 11 30.13 -50.48 -13.05
C PRO A 11 29.00 -51.55 -12.94
N PRO A 12 29.22 -52.66 -12.19
CA PRO A 12 28.53 -53.95 -12.34
C PRO A 12 27.19 -54.07 -11.57
N PRO A 13 26.38 -55.13 -11.79
CA PRO A 13 25.03 -55.22 -11.24
C PRO A 13 25.04 -55.75 -9.81
N VAL A 14 24.31 -55.08 -8.92
CA VAL A 14 24.03 -55.58 -7.56
C VAL A 14 22.70 -56.32 -7.55
N ARG A 15 22.74 -57.51 -6.96
CA ARG A 15 21.69 -58.53 -6.90
C ARG A 15 20.41 -58.01 -6.23
N ARG A 16 19.27 -58.34 -6.83
CA ARG A 16 17.98 -58.44 -6.15
C ARG A 16 18.02 -59.69 -5.27
N ASP A 17 17.83 -59.53 -3.97
CA ASP A 17 17.07 -60.45 -3.11
C ASP A 17 17.05 -59.92 -1.67
N GLN A 18 15.91 -60.12 -1.01
CA GLN A 18 15.58 -59.81 0.39
C GLN A 18 14.95 -58.44 0.65
N MET A 19 13.64 -58.39 0.43
CA MET A 19 12.73 -57.34 0.88
C MET A 19 11.80 -57.97 1.91
N GLU A 20 11.90 -57.55 3.18
CA GLU A 20 10.83 -57.60 4.19
C GLU A 20 11.17 -56.69 5.40
N PRO A 21 10.19 -56.29 6.24
CA PRO A 21 9.65 -54.95 6.18
C PRO A 21 9.62 -54.27 7.56
N ASP A 22 10.38 -53.19 7.77
CA ASP A 22 10.00 -52.23 8.80
C ASP A 22 10.74 -50.90 8.61
N GLN A 23 9.98 -49.83 8.34
CA GLN A 23 10.35 -48.44 8.65
C GLN A 23 9.20 -47.50 8.25
N ARG A 24 8.09 -47.59 8.98
CA ARG A 24 7.23 -46.41 9.22
C ARG A 24 7.72 -45.72 10.49
N ARG A 25 8.67 -44.79 10.36
CA ARG A 25 8.82 -43.69 11.33
C ARG A 25 8.94 -42.37 10.58
N SER A 26 7.84 -41.63 10.64
CA SER A 26 7.70 -40.24 10.26
C SER A 26 8.73 -39.36 10.97
N GLY A 27 9.75 -38.90 10.25
CA GLY A 27 10.50 -37.71 10.63
C GLY A 27 9.70 -36.49 10.21
N ARG A 28 9.02 -35.84 11.17
CA ARG A 28 8.62 -34.43 11.00
C ARG A 28 9.90 -33.62 10.91
N VAL A 29 10.24 -33.17 9.70
CA VAL A 29 11.21 -32.10 9.50
C VAL A 29 10.52 -30.82 9.95
N ASP A 30 11.05 -30.15 10.95
CA ASP A 30 10.53 -28.89 11.46
C ASP A 30 10.90 -27.74 10.49
N PRO A 31 9.95 -27.18 9.71
CA PRO A 31 10.25 -26.18 8.70
C PRO A 31 10.61 -24.79 9.29
N ALA A 32 10.52 -24.64 10.62
CA ALA A 32 10.86 -23.39 11.30
C ALA A 32 12.36 -23.12 11.41
N VAL A 33 13.20 -24.16 11.35
CA VAL A 33 14.63 -24.04 11.72
C VAL A 33 15.51 -23.56 10.56
N ASP A 34 15.14 -23.80 9.30
CA ASP A 34 15.93 -23.42 8.12
C ASP A 34 15.55 -22.07 7.48
N ARG A 35 14.41 -21.48 7.87
CA ARG A 35 13.92 -20.19 7.31
C ARG A 35 14.57 -18.95 7.94
N ALA A 36 15.48 -19.11 8.89
CA ALA A 36 16.08 -18.01 9.65
C ALA A 36 17.13 -17.18 8.89
N VAL A 37 17.59 -17.62 7.71
CA VAL A 37 18.80 -17.06 7.07
C VAL A 37 18.52 -15.87 6.14
N ILE A 38 17.30 -15.68 5.63
CA ILE A 38 16.94 -14.52 4.80
C ILE A 38 15.53 -14.04 5.15
N ARG A 39 15.41 -13.02 6.01
CA ARG A 39 14.13 -12.32 6.17
C ARG A 39 13.88 -11.43 4.95
N PRO A 40 12.76 -11.58 4.24
CA PRO A 40 12.45 -10.70 3.12
C PRO A 40 12.21 -9.27 3.61
N VAL A 41 12.71 -8.27 2.88
CA VAL A 41 12.59 -6.86 3.27
C VAL A 41 11.13 -6.40 3.24
N LEU A 42 10.39 -6.81 2.20
CA LEU A 42 9.06 -6.25 1.90
C LEU A 42 7.89 -7.13 2.38
N PHE A 43 7.85 -8.40 1.95
CA PHE A 43 6.72 -9.30 2.20
C PHE A 43 7.17 -10.57 2.89
N ASP A 44 6.41 -11.00 3.88
CA ASP A 44 6.63 -12.22 4.64
C ASP A 44 5.81 -13.40 4.14
N ALA A 45 4.69 -13.10 3.48
CA ALA A 45 3.72 -14.08 3.05
C ALA A 45 2.94 -13.62 1.82
N VAL A 46 2.52 -14.60 1.03
CA VAL A 46 1.55 -14.43 -0.06
C VAL A 46 0.31 -15.22 0.28
N LEU A 47 -0.81 -14.51 0.35
CA LEU A 47 -2.15 -15.05 0.52
C LEU A 47 -2.79 -15.17 -0.86
N LEU A 48 -3.46 -16.27 -1.12
CA LEU A 48 -4.06 -16.55 -2.43
C LEU A 48 -5.54 -16.87 -2.24
N ASP A 49 -6.40 -16.30 -3.08
CA ASP A 49 -7.72 -16.89 -3.27
C ASP A 49 -7.60 -18.27 -3.94
N ARG A 50 -8.60 -19.11 -3.73
CA ARG A 50 -8.64 -20.46 -4.27
C ARG A 50 -9.20 -20.49 -5.70
N ASP A 51 -10.42 -20.02 -5.88
CA ASP A 51 -11.24 -20.24 -7.07
C ASP A 51 -10.97 -19.09 -8.06
N GLY A 52 -10.76 -19.38 -9.34
CA GLY A 52 -10.35 -18.37 -10.33
C GLY A 52 -8.89 -17.90 -10.21
N THR A 53 -8.24 -18.11 -9.06
CA THR A 53 -6.83 -17.72 -8.81
C THR A 53 -5.86 -18.91 -8.82
N LEU A 54 -6.08 -19.91 -7.96
CA LEU A 54 -5.22 -21.12 -7.88
C LEU A 54 -5.74 -22.24 -8.79
N VAL A 55 -7.05 -22.39 -8.86
CA VAL A 55 -7.76 -23.41 -9.65
C VAL A 55 -8.91 -22.77 -10.40
N GLU A 56 -9.39 -23.42 -11.46
CA GLU A 56 -10.59 -22.99 -12.18
C GLU A 56 -11.79 -22.85 -11.23
N ASP A 57 -12.55 -21.77 -11.37
CA ASP A 57 -13.76 -21.54 -10.57
C ASP A 57 -14.86 -22.51 -11.03
N VAL A 58 -15.15 -23.49 -10.18
CA VAL A 58 -16.26 -24.43 -10.33
C VAL A 58 -17.27 -24.10 -9.22
N PRO A 59 -18.50 -23.67 -9.56
CA PRO A 59 -19.48 -23.26 -8.55
C PRO A 59 -19.71 -24.33 -7.48
N TYR A 60 -19.50 -23.94 -6.22
CA TYR A 60 -19.68 -24.80 -5.04
C TYR A 60 -18.93 -26.13 -5.12
N ASN A 61 -17.67 -26.11 -5.55
CA ASN A 61 -16.89 -27.32 -5.76
C ASN A 61 -16.56 -28.09 -4.46
N GLY A 62 -17.25 -29.20 -4.24
CA GLY A 62 -16.94 -30.21 -3.22
C GLY A 62 -16.32 -31.50 -3.78
N ASP A 63 -15.94 -31.52 -5.06
CA ASP A 63 -15.47 -32.71 -5.77
C ASP A 63 -13.99 -32.58 -6.17
N PRO A 64 -13.08 -33.38 -5.58
CA PRO A 64 -11.65 -33.31 -5.90
C PRO A 64 -11.36 -33.61 -7.39
N GLU A 65 -12.20 -34.38 -8.09
CA GLU A 65 -11.97 -34.71 -9.50
C GLU A 65 -12.20 -33.52 -10.43
N LYS A 66 -12.84 -32.45 -9.96
CA LYS A 66 -13.05 -31.20 -10.70
C LYS A 66 -11.94 -30.17 -10.48
N VAL A 67 -10.96 -30.47 -9.62
CA VAL A 67 -9.84 -29.55 -9.37
C VAL A 67 -8.95 -29.48 -10.61
N ARG A 68 -8.85 -28.28 -11.20
CA ARG A 68 -7.99 -27.97 -12.35
C ARG A 68 -7.13 -26.75 -12.00
N PRO A 69 -5.80 -26.90 -11.87
CA PRO A 69 -4.91 -25.77 -11.60
C PRO A 69 -4.96 -24.71 -12.68
N MET A 70 -4.87 -23.44 -12.28
CA MET A 70 -4.67 -22.34 -13.22
C MET A 70 -3.31 -22.50 -13.95
N PRO A 71 -3.19 -22.04 -15.21
CA PRO A 71 -1.96 -22.16 -15.98
C PRO A 71 -0.73 -21.62 -15.24
N GLY A 72 0.32 -22.44 -15.14
CA GLY A 72 1.58 -22.05 -14.51
C GLY A 72 1.55 -21.94 -12.97
N ALA A 73 0.42 -22.22 -12.30
CA ALA A 73 0.27 -22.02 -10.85
C ALA A 73 1.34 -22.76 -10.04
N ARG A 74 1.61 -24.04 -10.33
CA ARG A 74 2.62 -24.82 -9.61
C ARG A 74 4.01 -24.18 -9.67
N ALA A 75 4.46 -23.84 -10.88
CA ALA A 75 5.78 -23.23 -11.08
C ALA A 75 5.88 -21.86 -10.41
N ALA A 76 4.80 -21.06 -10.44
CA ALA A 76 4.75 -19.77 -9.76
C ALA A 76 4.86 -19.92 -8.23
N LEU A 77 4.09 -20.83 -7.62
CA LEU A 77 4.15 -21.08 -6.18
C LEU A 77 5.51 -21.63 -5.73
N ASP A 78 6.13 -22.50 -6.53
CA ASP A 78 7.48 -23.01 -6.24
C ASP A 78 8.54 -21.90 -6.21
N ARG A 79 8.41 -20.86 -7.06
CA ARG A 79 9.28 -19.67 -7.00
C ARG A 79 9.10 -18.88 -5.71
N LEU A 80 7.88 -18.74 -5.21
CA LEU A 80 7.64 -18.09 -3.92
C LEU A 80 8.26 -18.88 -2.77
N ARG A 81 8.08 -20.20 -2.75
CA ARG A 81 8.69 -21.09 -1.74
C ARG A 81 10.21 -20.99 -1.78
N ALA A 82 10.81 -21.01 -2.97
CA ALA A 82 12.26 -20.85 -3.16
C ALA A 82 12.77 -19.46 -2.70
N ALA A 83 11.91 -18.44 -2.74
CA ALA A 83 12.22 -17.11 -2.20
C ALA A 83 12.00 -17.00 -0.68
N GLY A 84 11.62 -18.08 0.00
CA GLY A 84 11.39 -18.11 1.46
C GLY A 84 10.05 -17.52 1.90
N LEU A 85 9.11 -17.28 0.97
CA LEU A 85 7.80 -16.73 1.28
C LEU A 85 6.84 -17.79 1.80
N ARG A 86 6.11 -17.46 2.87
CA ARG A 86 5.03 -18.28 3.41
C ARG A 86 3.79 -18.17 2.52
N LEU A 87 3.09 -19.27 2.31
CA LEU A 87 1.91 -19.33 1.44
C LEU A 87 0.65 -19.67 2.24
N GLY A 88 -0.36 -18.82 2.16
CA GLY A 88 -1.66 -19.06 2.76
C GLY A 88 -2.79 -19.02 1.73
N VAL A 89 -3.83 -19.81 1.93
CA VAL A 89 -5.06 -19.71 1.13
C VAL A 89 -6.14 -19.02 1.94
N VAL A 90 -6.82 -18.02 1.37
CA VAL A 90 -7.95 -17.31 1.99
C VAL A 90 -9.17 -17.39 1.07
N SER A 91 -10.23 -18.09 1.46
CA SER A 91 -11.34 -18.39 0.55
C SER A 91 -12.73 -18.32 1.19
N ASN A 92 -13.69 -17.80 0.43
CA ASN A 92 -15.12 -17.78 0.78
C ASN A 92 -15.78 -19.08 0.30
N GLN A 93 -16.32 -19.91 1.19
CA GLN A 93 -16.91 -21.21 0.86
C GLN A 93 -18.33 -21.34 1.43
N SER A 94 -19.25 -20.49 0.96
CA SER A 94 -20.66 -20.49 1.41
C SER A 94 -21.43 -21.75 1.06
N GLY A 95 -20.90 -22.62 0.19
CA GLY A 95 -21.49 -23.94 -0.07
C GLY A 95 -21.60 -24.80 1.19
N LEU A 96 -20.78 -24.54 2.22
CA LEU A 96 -20.91 -25.17 3.55
C LEU A 96 -22.19 -24.73 4.26
N ALA A 97 -22.43 -23.42 4.41
CA ALA A 97 -23.66 -22.89 5.02
C ALA A 97 -24.92 -23.32 4.23
N LYS A 98 -24.80 -23.43 2.91
CA LYS A 98 -25.89 -23.86 2.01
C LYS A 98 -26.10 -25.37 1.97
N GLY A 99 -25.26 -26.17 2.63
CA GLY A 99 -25.34 -27.63 2.61
C GLY A 99 -25.05 -28.28 1.24
N LEU A 100 -24.41 -27.56 0.32
CA LEU A 100 -24.09 -28.03 -1.04
C LEU A 100 -22.91 -29.01 -1.07
N PHE A 101 -22.04 -28.92 -0.07
CA PHE A 101 -21.00 -29.91 0.21
C PHE A 101 -20.64 -29.91 1.70
N THR A 102 -20.01 -31.00 2.14
CA THR A 102 -19.60 -31.20 3.53
C THR A 102 -18.17 -30.70 3.79
N ALA A 103 -17.82 -30.48 5.05
CA ALA A 103 -16.44 -30.16 5.45
C ALA A 103 -15.44 -31.27 5.06
N ALA A 104 -15.89 -32.54 4.98
CA ALA A 104 -15.05 -33.65 4.52
C ALA A 104 -14.73 -33.55 3.03
N GLN A 105 -15.74 -33.25 2.20
CA GLN A 105 -15.58 -32.98 0.78
C GLN A 105 -14.64 -31.80 0.52
N LEU A 106 -14.80 -30.70 1.28
CA LEU A 106 -13.90 -29.55 1.18
C LEU A 106 -12.44 -29.92 1.51
N ARG A 107 -12.21 -30.71 2.56
CA ARG A 107 -10.86 -31.21 2.89
C ARG A 107 -10.28 -32.08 1.78
N ALA A 108 -11.09 -32.90 1.12
CA ALA A 108 -10.65 -33.70 -0.02
C ALA A 108 -10.24 -32.82 -1.22
N VAL A 109 -11.00 -31.76 -1.50
CA VAL A 109 -10.63 -30.74 -2.50
C VAL A 109 -9.29 -30.07 -2.13
N HIS A 110 -9.11 -29.62 -0.89
CA HIS A 110 -7.83 -29.01 -0.46
C HIS A 110 -6.65 -29.98 -0.61
N ALA A 111 -6.81 -31.23 -0.21
CA ALA A 111 -5.77 -32.25 -0.35
C ALA A 111 -5.40 -32.49 -1.83
N ARG A 112 -6.39 -32.46 -2.73
CA ARG A 112 -6.14 -32.53 -4.17
C ARG A 112 -5.39 -31.31 -4.70
N ILE A 113 -5.74 -30.11 -4.23
CA ILE A 113 -5.02 -28.88 -4.59
C ILE A 113 -3.55 -28.97 -4.15
N GLU A 114 -3.28 -29.39 -2.91
CA GLU A 114 -1.91 -29.55 -2.40
C GLU A 114 -1.13 -30.64 -3.15
N ALA A 115 -1.77 -31.74 -3.54
CA ALA A 115 -1.14 -32.77 -4.36
C ALA A 115 -0.68 -32.24 -5.73
N LEU A 116 -1.41 -31.29 -6.31
CA LEU A 116 -1.10 -30.69 -7.61
C LEU A 116 -0.11 -29.51 -7.49
N LEU A 117 -0.31 -28.64 -6.50
CA LEU A 117 0.34 -27.34 -6.36
C LEU A 117 1.46 -27.30 -5.30
N GLY A 118 1.59 -28.34 -4.49
CA GLY A 118 2.43 -28.37 -3.30
C GLY A 118 1.73 -27.79 -2.06
N PRO A 119 2.38 -27.88 -0.88
CA PRO A 119 1.75 -27.55 0.40
C PRO A 119 1.55 -26.05 0.62
N PHE A 120 0.57 -25.70 1.45
CA PHE A 120 0.38 -24.36 1.99
C PHE A 120 0.66 -24.33 3.49
N ASP A 121 1.18 -23.23 3.99
CA ASP A 121 1.45 -23.04 5.42
C ASP A 121 0.14 -22.80 6.21
N THR A 122 -0.93 -22.31 5.56
CA THR A 122 -2.25 -22.16 6.20
C THR A 122 -3.43 -22.16 5.22
N TRP A 123 -4.59 -22.65 5.67
CA TRP A 123 -5.87 -22.54 4.98
C TRP A 123 -6.86 -21.78 5.87
N GLN A 124 -7.33 -20.63 5.40
CA GLN A 124 -8.35 -19.81 6.05
C GLN A 124 -9.61 -19.82 5.21
N VAL A 125 -10.66 -20.45 5.72
CA VAL A 125 -11.93 -20.60 5.01
C VAL A 125 -13.04 -19.93 5.78
N CYS A 126 -13.85 -19.13 5.10
CA CYS A 126 -15.10 -18.63 5.64
C CYS A 126 -16.27 -19.52 5.17
N PRO A 127 -16.95 -20.24 6.08
CA PRO A 127 -18.04 -21.16 5.71
C PRO A 127 -19.39 -20.47 5.52
N HIS A 128 -19.48 -19.19 5.89
CA HIS A 128 -20.70 -18.39 6.02
C HIS A 128 -21.22 -17.86 4.68
N ASP A 129 -22.51 -17.53 4.65
CA ASP A 129 -23.17 -16.81 3.56
C ASP A 129 -23.20 -15.28 3.80
N ASP A 130 -23.63 -14.51 2.79
CA ASP A 130 -23.65 -13.03 2.85
C ASP A 130 -24.54 -12.50 4.01
N GLY A 131 -25.59 -13.24 4.42
CA GLY A 131 -26.53 -12.84 5.47
C GLY A 131 -26.05 -13.04 6.92
N ASP A 132 -24.94 -13.76 7.15
CA ASP A 132 -24.53 -14.19 8.49
C ASP A 132 -23.85 -13.10 9.33
N GLY A 133 -23.56 -11.92 8.75
CA GLY A 133 -22.93 -10.80 9.46
C GLY A 133 -21.53 -11.11 10.02
N CYS A 134 -20.84 -12.12 9.47
CA CYS A 134 -19.56 -12.57 9.99
C CYS A 134 -18.41 -11.62 9.61
N SER A 135 -17.35 -11.60 10.43
CA SER A 135 -16.15 -10.81 10.15
C SER A 135 -15.14 -11.51 9.21
N CYS A 136 -15.36 -12.77 8.82
CA CYS A 136 -14.44 -13.49 7.95
C CYS A 136 -14.70 -13.30 6.46
N ARG A 137 -15.96 -13.21 6.04
CA ARG A 137 -16.31 -13.35 4.63
C ARG A 137 -15.81 -12.14 3.85
N LYS A 138 -14.93 -12.36 2.87
CA LYS A 138 -14.43 -11.28 2.00
C LYS A 138 -15.66 -10.60 1.35
N PRO A 139 -15.79 -9.26 1.44
CA PRO A 139 -14.70 -8.27 1.59
C PRO A 139 -14.25 -7.95 3.04
N ALA A 140 -14.82 -8.58 4.07
CA ALA A 140 -14.32 -8.41 5.44
C ALA A 140 -12.86 -8.90 5.57
N PRO A 141 -12.00 -8.19 6.33
CA PRO A 141 -10.57 -8.48 6.40
C PRO A 141 -10.22 -9.67 7.29
N GLY A 142 -11.19 -10.31 7.95
CA GLY A 142 -10.94 -11.31 8.99
C GLY A 142 -10.13 -12.52 8.53
N LEU A 143 -10.31 -13.01 7.30
CA LEU A 143 -9.47 -14.11 6.79
C LEU A 143 -8.01 -13.70 6.61
N VAL A 144 -7.75 -12.46 6.18
CA VAL A 144 -6.39 -11.93 6.02
C VAL A 144 -5.71 -11.80 7.37
N HIS A 145 -6.41 -11.27 8.39
CA HIS A 145 -5.88 -11.18 9.75
C HIS A 145 -5.55 -12.56 10.34
N ARG A 146 -6.44 -13.54 10.19
CA ARG A 146 -6.20 -14.91 10.66
C ARG A 146 -5.03 -15.55 9.94
N ALA A 147 -4.91 -15.37 8.63
CA ALA A 147 -3.80 -15.90 7.85
C ALA A 147 -2.46 -15.30 8.32
N ALA A 148 -2.38 -13.96 8.44
CA ALA A 148 -1.18 -13.29 8.93
C ALA A 148 -0.77 -13.80 10.33
N ALA A 149 -1.73 -13.91 11.25
CA ALA A 149 -1.48 -14.44 12.59
C ALA A 149 -1.00 -15.91 12.58
N ALA A 150 -1.67 -16.78 11.83
CA ALA A 150 -1.28 -18.19 11.70
C ALA A 150 0.11 -18.37 11.08
N LEU A 151 0.49 -17.46 10.18
CA LEU A 151 1.80 -17.45 9.58
C LEU A 151 2.87 -16.85 10.49
N GLY A 152 2.52 -16.10 11.55
CA GLY A 152 3.46 -15.38 12.41
C GLY A 152 4.01 -14.11 11.75
N THR A 153 3.12 -13.31 11.14
CA THR A 153 3.42 -12.01 10.53
C THR A 153 2.26 -11.03 10.73
N THR A 154 2.32 -9.85 10.10
CA THR A 154 1.27 -8.84 10.11
C THR A 154 0.67 -8.67 8.70
N PRO A 155 -0.61 -8.26 8.58
CA PRO A 155 -1.23 -8.01 7.28
C PRO A 155 -0.43 -7.04 6.40
N ALA A 156 0.17 -6.00 6.99
CA ALA A 156 1.02 -5.04 6.29
C ALA A 156 2.25 -5.66 5.60
N ARG A 157 2.62 -6.90 5.95
CA ARG A 157 3.70 -7.67 5.33
C ARG A 157 3.17 -8.81 4.46
N CYS A 158 1.88 -8.84 4.17
CA CYS A 158 1.23 -9.79 3.27
C CYS A 158 0.87 -9.16 1.93
N VAL A 159 0.87 -9.97 0.88
CA VAL A 159 0.19 -9.69 -0.39
C VAL A 159 -0.98 -10.65 -0.51
N LEU A 160 -2.18 -10.18 -0.84
CA LEU A 160 -3.30 -11.02 -1.25
C LEU A 160 -3.45 -10.95 -2.77
N VAL A 161 -3.32 -12.12 -3.41
CA VAL A 161 -3.60 -12.33 -4.83
C VAL A 161 -5.00 -12.92 -4.95
N GLY A 162 -5.87 -12.28 -5.72
CA GLY A 162 -7.23 -12.74 -5.99
C GLY A 162 -7.70 -12.30 -7.37
N ASP A 163 -8.87 -12.74 -7.80
CA ASP A 163 -9.43 -12.50 -9.13
C ASP A 163 -10.62 -11.55 -9.14
N ILE A 164 -11.17 -11.19 -7.98
CA ILE A 164 -12.33 -10.29 -7.85
C ILE A 164 -12.11 -9.14 -6.87
N GLY A 165 -12.96 -8.11 -6.96
CA GLY A 165 -12.85 -6.90 -6.15
C GLY A 165 -13.03 -7.13 -4.64
N ARG A 166 -13.78 -8.17 -4.25
CA ARG A 166 -13.93 -8.55 -2.82
C ARG A 166 -12.60 -8.95 -2.20
N ASP A 167 -11.68 -9.56 -2.96
CA ASP A 167 -10.35 -9.93 -2.47
C ASP A 167 -9.49 -8.70 -2.21
N LEU A 168 -9.46 -7.79 -3.18
CA LEU A 168 -8.71 -6.54 -3.05
C LEU A 168 -9.23 -5.69 -1.90
N THR A 169 -10.54 -5.64 -1.72
CA THR A 169 -11.15 -4.90 -0.61
C THR A 169 -10.76 -5.52 0.73
N ALA A 170 -10.78 -6.86 0.86
CA ALA A 170 -10.32 -7.54 2.07
C ALA A 170 -8.82 -7.32 2.33
N ALA A 171 -7.99 -7.32 1.28
CA ALA A 171 -6.56 -7.03 1.38
C ALA A 171 -6.33 -5.63 1.95
N LEU A 172 -6.91 -4.62 1.30
CA LEU A 172 -6.74 -3.22 1.67
C LEU A 172 -7.32 -2.93 3.06
N ALA A 173 -8.51 -3.45 3.38
CA ALA A 173 -9.13 -3.27 4.69
C ALA A 173 -8.32 -3.90 5.83
N ALA A 174 -7.52 -4.94 5.54
CA ALA A 174 -6.58 -5.51 6.51
C ALA A 174 -5.26 -4.73 6.62
N GLY A 175 -4.97 -3.84 5.67
CA GLY A 175 -3.68 -3.16 5.50
C GLY A 175 -2.65 -3.94 4.67
N ALA A 176 -3.06 -5.03 4.02
CA ALA A 176 -2.24 -5.82 3.12
C ALA A 176 -2.17 -5.20 1.71
N THR A 177 -1.20 -5.66 0.90
CA THR A 177 -1.15 -5.31 -0.52
C THR A 177 -2.13 -6.19 -1.30
N GLY A 178 -3.01 -5.58 -2.10
CA GLY A 178 -3.88 -6.32 -3.03
C GLY A 178 -3.29 -6.38 -4.44
N LEU A 179 -3.32 -7.55 -5.07
CA LEU A 179 -2.91 -7.77 -6.45
C LEU A 179 -3.97 -8.59 -7.19
N LEU A 180 -4.57 -7.98 -8.22
CA LEU A 180 -5.64 -8.61 -9.00
C LEU A 180 -5.07 -9.43 -10.15
N VAL A 181 -5.59 -10.63 -10.34
CA VAL A 181 -5.38 -11.46 -11.53
C VAL A 181 -6.73 -11.64 -12.23
N PRO A 182 -7.06 -10.82 -13.24
CA PRO A 182 -8.38 -10.86 -13.86
C PRO A 182 -8.64 -12.18 -14.59
N THR A 183 -9.86 -12.66 -14.48
CA THR A 183 -10.44 -13.75 -15.25
C THR A 183 -11.53 -13.19 -16.18
N PRO A 184 -12.12 -13.99 -17.09
CA PRO A 184 -13.23 -13.53 -17.93
C PRO A 184 -14.47 -13.04 -17.16
N VAL A 185 -14.61 -13.39 -15.87
CA VAL A 185 -15.73 -12.96 -15.01
C VAL A 185 -15.39 -11.73 -14.17
N THR A 186 -14.11 -11.36 -14.06
CA THR A 186 -13.69 -10.15 -13.35
C THR A 186 -14.23 -8.92 -14.07
N ARG A 187 -14.84 -8.02 -13.32
CA ARG A 187 -15.52 -6.87 -13.93
C ARG A 187 -14.54 -5.76 -14.29
N PRO A 188 -14.74 -5.01 -15.39
CA PRO A 188 -13.83 -3.93 -15.79
C PRO A 188 -13.62 -2.87 -14.70
N GLU A 189 -14.65 -2.55 -13.92
CA GLU A 189 -14.58 -1.63 -12.80
C GLU A 189 -13.72 -2.16 -11.64
N GLU A 190 -13.65 -3.48 -11.43
CA GLU A 190 -12.75 -4.12 -10.45
C GLU A 190 -11.30 -3.97 -10.90
N VAL A 191 -11.04 -4.20 -12.19
CA VAL A 191 -9.72 -4.03 -12.79
C VAL A 191 -9.27 -2.58 -12.71
N ALA A 192 -10.16 -1.63 -13.01
CA ALA A 192 -9.84 -0.21 -12.94
C ALA A 192 -9.53 0.26 -11.51
N ALA A 193 -10.26 -0.27 -10.52
CA ALA A 193 -10.12 0.08 -9.10
C ALA A 193 -8.95 -0.62 -8.39
N ALA A 194 -8.40 -1.68 -9.00
CA ALA A 194 -7.34 -2.46 -8.39
C ALA A 194 -6.06 -1.64 -8.19
N PRO A 195 -5.39 -1.75 -7.02
CA PRO A 195 -4.10 -1.11 -6.79
C PRO A 195 -3.04 -1.59 -7.79
N HIS A 196 -3.01 -2.90 -8.03
CA HIS A 196 -2.11 -3.57 -8.95
C HIS A 196 -2.88 -4.66 -9.70
N VAL A 197 -2.58 -4.80 -10.98
CA VAL A 197 -3.17 -5.81 -11.87
C VAL A 197 -2.03 -6.55 -12.55
N ALA A 198 -2.09 -7.89 -12.52
CA ALA A 198 -1.24 -8.74 -13.33
C ALA A 198 -2.11 -9.57 -14.28
N ARG A 199 -1.57 -9.87 -15.48
CA ARG A 199 -2.31 -10.59 -16.53
C ARG A 199 -2.65 -12.04 -16.18
N ASP A 200 -1.86 -12.66 -15.30
CA ASP A 200 -2.00 -14.04 -14.85
C ASP A 200 -1.26 -14.23 -13.52
N LEU A 201 -1.46 -15.39 -12.86
CA LEU A 201 -0.80 -15.72 -11.60
C LEU A 201 0.74 -15.75 -11.71
N PRO A 202 1.37 -16.32 -12.77
CA PRO A 202 2.81 -16.21 -12.96
C PRO A 202 3.34 -14.77 -12.98
N ALA A 203 2.67 -13.85 -13.68
CA ALA A 203 3.04 -12.43 -13.71
C ALA A 203 2.84 -11.75 -12.35
N ALA A 204 1.79 -12.10 -11.61
CA ALA A 204 1.58 -11.62 -10.24
C ALA A 204 2.74 -12.00 -9.32
N ILE A 205 3.19 -13.25 -9.41
CA ILE A 205 4.31 -13.74 -8.59
C ILE A 205 5.63 -13.11 -9.03
N GLU A 206 5.85 -12.94 -10.33
CA GLU A 206 7.02 -12.20 -10.83
C GLU A 206 7.06 -10.78 -10.27
N GLU A 207 5.92 -10.08 -10.24
CA GLU A 207 5.80 -8.74 -9.69
C GLU A 207 6.15 -8.70 -8.19
N ILE A 208 5.63 -9.64 -7.39
CA ILE A 208 5.94 -9.75 -5.96
C ILE A 208 7.44 -9.95 -5.73
N LEU A 209 8.06 -10.88 -6.47
CA LEU A 209 9.49 -11.20 -6.35
C LEU A 209 10.36 -10.04 -6.83
N ARG A 210 9.95 -9.35 -7.89
CA ARG A 210 10.62 -8.17 -8.44
C ARG A 210 10.61 -7.01 -7.44
N ARG A 211 9.47 -6.75 -6.79
CA ARG A 211 9.37 -5.73 -5.73
C ARG A 211 10.24 -6.06 -4.53
N GLN A 212 10.30 -7.33 -4.12
CA GLN A 212 11.27 -7.74 -3.10
C GLN A 212 12.71 -7.51 -3.55
N ALA A 213 13.05 -7.88 -4.79
CA ALA A 213 14.40 -7.74 -5.33
C ALA A 213 14.84 -6.28 -5.44
N ALA A 214 13.93 -5.35 -5.77
CA ALA A 214 14.21 -3.92 -5.85
C ALA A 214 14.64 -3.31 -4.49
N LEU A 215 14.29 -3.95 -3.38
CA LEU A 215 14.68 -3.56 -2.03
C LEU A 215 15.78 -4.44 -1.44
N ARG A 216 16.33 -5.37 -2.23
CA ARG A 216 17.45 -6.19 -1.76
C ARG A 216 18.68 -5.30 -1.58
N PRO A 217 19.45 -5.53 -0.51
CA PRO A 217 20.57 -4.67 -0.18
C PRO A 217 21.57 -4.57 -1.32
N SER A 218 22.02 -3.35 -1.61
CA SER A 218 23.41 -3.16 -2.01
C SER A 218 24.32 -3.51 -0.82
N ALA A 219 25.62 -3.71 -1.06
CA ALA A 219 26.59 -3.80 0.02
C ALA A 219 26.44 -2.53 0.89
N PRO A 220 26.04 -2.63 2.18
CA PRO A 220 25.75 -1.47 3.01
C PRO A 220 27.00 -0.58 3.11
N ARG A 221 26.79 0.73 3.03
CA ARG A 221 27.86 1.72 3.16
C ARG A 221 27.60 2.62 4.36
N ARG A 222 28.69 3.13 4.93
CA ARG A 222 28.64 4.28 5.82
C ARG A 222 29.09 5.53 5.07
N ALA A 223 28.43 6.65 5.35
CA ALA A 223 28.75 7.97 4.83
C ALA A 223 28.77 8.98 5.99
N GLY A 224 29.52 10.08 5.83
CA GLY A 224 29.53 11.18 6.79
C GLY A 224 28.23 11.98 6.71
N THR A 225 28.26 13.13 6.03
CA THR A 225 27.06 13.94 5.78
C THR A 225 26.38 13.51 4.49
N VAL A 226 25.11 13.09 4.57
CA VAL A 226 24.28 12.80 3.41
C VAL A 226 23.20 13.87 3.24
N LEU A 227 23.17 14.48 2.07
CA LEU A 227 22.09 15.38 1.66
C LEU A 227 20.96 14.57 1.01
N VAL A 228 19.85 14.45 1.70
CA VAL A 228 18.61 13.90 1.14
C VAL A 228 17.81 15.03 0.51
N VAL A 229 17.24 14.79 -0.67
CA VAL A 229 16.39 15.77 -1.35
C VAL A 229 15.00 15.21 -1.58
N ARG A 230 13.97 15.94 -1.10
CA ARG A 230 12.57 15.77 -1.49
C ARG A 230 11.87 17.13 -1.39
N SER A 231 11.76 17.84 -2.52
CA SER A 231 11.38 19.26 -2.55
C SER A 231 9.89 19.52 -2.81
N ASP A 232 9.10 18.46 -2.89
CA ASP A 232 7.70 18.47 -3.26
C ASP A 232 6.75 18.86 -2.09
N SER A 233 5.50 18.39 -2.13
CA SER A 233 4.47 18.65 -1.13
C SER A 233 4.67 17.85 0.17
N ALA A 234 3.88 18.18 1.21
CA ALA A 234 3.90 17.42 2.46
C ALA A 234 3.67 15.91 2.28
N GLY A 235 2.78 15.50 1.37
CA GLY A 235 2.51 14.08 1.10
C GLY A 235 3.75 13.37 0.54
N ASP A 236 4.43 14.02 -0.39
CA ASP A 236 5.66 13.53 -1.02
C ASP A 236 6.82 13.36 -0.03
N VAL A 237 6.95 14.29 0.91
CA VAL A 237 7.93 14.19 2.00
C VAL A 237 7.61 13.00 2.91
N LEU A 238 6.33 12.83 3.30
CA LEU A 238 5.91 11.73 4.16
C LEU A 238 6.14 10.35 3.53
N VAL A 239 5.80 10.16 2.25
CA VAL A 239 6.02 8.88 1.55
C VAL A 239 7.50 8.52 1.39
N THR A 240 8.39 9.52 1.40
CA THR A 240 9.85 9.32 1.35
C THR A 240 10.45 8.94 2.71
N GLY A 241 9.68 9.10 3.81
CA GLY A 241 10.14 8.88 5.18
C GLY A 241 10.88 7.56 5.45
N PRO A 242 10.43 6.39 4.95
CA PRO A 242 11.17 5.13 5.11
C PRO A 242 12.56 5.16 4.46
N ALA A 243 12.69 5.80 3.30
CA ALA A 243 13.99 5.96 2.64
C ALA A 243 14.90 6.92 3.42
N VAL A 244 14.35 7.98 4.01
CA VAL A 244 15.10 8.89 4.90
C VAL A 244 15.67 8.12 6.10
N ARG A 245 14.86 7.27 6.75
CA ARG A 245 15.34 6.41 7.85
C ARG A 245 16.43 5.43 7.41
N ALA A 246 16.30 4.87 6.20
CA ALA A 246 17.32 3.98 5.65
C ALA A 246 18.65 4.72 5.43
N VAL A 247 18.63 5.95 4.91
CA VAL A 247 19.82 6.81 4.80
C VAL A 247 20.39 7.14 6.18
N ALA A 248 19.53 7.54 7.14
CA ALA A 248 19.95 7.88 8.50
C ALA A 248 20.64 6.72 9.24
N ALA A 249 20.28 5.47 8.93
CA ALA A 249 20.94 4.31 9.52
C ALA A 249 22.38 4.08 9.02
N GLY A 250 22.74 4.65 7.86
CA GLY A 250 24.08 4.55 7.26
C GLY A 250 24.83 5.88 7.17
N ALA A 251 24.28 6.98 7.68
CA ALA A 251 24.90 8.30 7.66
C ALA A 251 25.23 8.78 9.07
N ASP A 252 26.33 9.52 9.23
CA ASP A 252 26.65 10.19 10.50
C ASP A 252 25.79 11.45 10.71
N ARG A 253 25.35 12.09 9.60
CA ARG A 253 24.45 13.25 9.59
C ARG A 253 23.57 13.26 8.35
N VAL A 254 22.28 13.47 8.50
CA VAL A 254 21.30 13.65 7.43
C VAL A 254 20.82 15.09 7.37
N VAL A 255 21.04 15.71 6.22
CA VAL A 255 20.47 17.02 5.90
C VAL A 255 19.37 16.83 4.86
N LEU A 256 18.17 17.35 5.12
CA LEU A 256 17.04 17.26 4.19
C LEU A 256 16.81 18.60 3.49
N LEU A 257 17.05 18.63 2.18
CA LEU A 257 16.59 19.70 1.30
C LEU A 257 15.12 19.48 0.93
N HIS A 258 14.27 20.45 1.26
CA HIS A 258 12.85 20.44 0.94
C HIS A 258 12.36 21.79 0.42
N GLY A 259 11.20 21.79 -0.24
CA GLY A 259 10.51 23.01 -0.65
C GLY A 259 9.59 23.56 0.44
N PRO A 260 9.08 24.80 0.29
CA PRO A 260 8.22 25.45 1.29
C PRO A 260 6.91 24.68 1.60
N ARG A 261 6.40 23.92 0.62
CA ARG A 261 5.17 23.10 0.75
C ARG A 261 5.39 21.82 1.58
N GLY A 262 6.63 21.36 1.69
CA GLY A 262 7.01 20.18 2.45
C GLY A 262 7.49 20.45 3.87
N ARG A 263 7.68 21.73 4.25
CA ARG A 263 8.37 22.15 5.49
C ARG A 263 7.87 21.47 6.76
N HIS A 264 6.56 21.41 6.93
CA HIS A 264 5.95 20.87 8.14
C HIS A 264 6.07 19.36 8.20
N ALA A 265 6.03 18.68 7.06
CA ALA A 265 6.25 17.24 6.99
C ALA A 265 7.73 16.91 7.26
N ALA A 266 8.64 17.69 6.70
CA ALA A 266 10.09 17.54 6.91
C ALA A 266 10.45 17.67 8.39
N ALA A 267 9.85 18.63 9.10
CA ALA A 267 10.00 18.81 10.54
C ALA A 267 9.41 17.66 11.39
N LEU A 268 8.59 16.78 10.82
CA LEU A 268 8.02 15.63 11.52
C LEU A 268 8.72 14.31 11.20
N LEU A 269 9.60 14.25 10.20
CA LEU A 269 10.29 13.01 9.84
C LEU A 269 11.33 12.59 10.90
N PRO A 270 11.40 11.29 11.26
CA PRO A 270 12.52 10.74 12.00
C PRO A 270 13.76 10.60 11.11
N GLY A 271 14.96 10.66 11.70
CA GLY A 271 16.23 10.47 10.99
C GLY A 271 16.72 11.68 10.20
N VAL A 272 16.28 12.89 10.55
CA VAL A 272 16.74 14.14 9.95
C VAL A 272 17.37 15.02 11.02
N ASP A 273 18.62 15.44 10.80
CA ASP A 273 19.40 16.27 11.73
C ASP A 273 19.29 17.76 11.41
N GLU A 274 19.28 18.11 10.12
CA GLU A 274 19.16 19.50 9.66
C GLU A 274 18.19 19.62 8.47
N LEU A 275 17.48 20.75 8.42
CA LEU A 275 16.59 21.11 7.33
C LEU A 275 17.19 22.26 6.51
N VAL A 276 17.12 22.13 5.19
CA VAL A 276 17.38 23.23 4.25
C VAL A 276 16.10 23.45 3.45
N GLU A 277 15.45 24.60 3.67
CA GLU A 277 14.29 24.99 2.86
C GLU A 277 14.77 25.80 1.65
N TRP A 278 14.38 25.38 0.44
CA TRP A 278 14.61 26.16 -0.77
C TRP A 278 13.55 25.86 -1.84
N PRO A 279 12.92 26.86 -2.48
CA PRO A 279 12.03 26.64 -3.62
C PRO A 279 12.82 26.24 -4.86
N LEU A 280 12.52 25.08 -5.45
CA LEU A 280 13.17 24.62 -6.69
C LEU A 280 12.24 24.88 -7.89
N PRO A 281 12.54 25.84 -8.79
CA PRO A 281 11.62 26.28 -9.84
C PRO A 281 11.33 25.23 -10.92
N TRP A 282 12.11 24.15 -11.01
CA TRP A 282 11.82 23.01 -11.89
C TRP A 282 11.03 21.87 -11.21
N ILE A 283 10.69 22.02 -9.92
CA ILE A 283 9.90 21.06 -9.13
C ILE A 283 8.60 21.70 -8.64
N ASP A 284 8.62 22.99 -8.29
CA ASP A 284 7.46 23.68 -7.73
C ASP A 284 6.25 23.57 -8.67
N GLY A 285 5.08 23.33 -8.09
CA GLY A 285 3.81 23.25 -8.83
C GLY A 285 3.30 24.60 -9.32
N ASP A 286 3.84 25.70 -8.81
CA ASP A 286 3.66 27.06 -9.35
C ASP A 286 5.03 27.72 -9.53
N PRO A 287 5.76 27.37 -10.60
CA PRO A 287 7.17 27.70 -10.72
C PRO A 287 7.40 29.17 -11.07
N ALA A 288 8.20 29.85 -10.26
CA ALA A 288 8.76 31.15 -10.62
C ALA A 288 9.83 31.01 -11.72
N PRO A 289 10.09 32.06 -12.52
CA PRO A 289 11.22 32.07 -13.44
C PRO A 289 12.54 31.76 -12.73
N VAL A 290 13.42 31.01 -13.41
CA VAL A 290 14.74 30.68 -12.86
C VAL A 290 15.59 31.96 -12.75
N ASP A 291 15.88 32.39 -11.53
CA ASP A 291 16.75 33.53 -11.24
C ASP A 291 18.21 33.07 -11.05
N PRO A 292 19.16 33.49 -11.91
CA PRO A 292 20.57 33.12 -11.78
C PRO A 292 21.20 33.48 -10.43
N HIS A 293 20.74 34.56 -9.79
CA HIS A 293 21.25 34.94 -8.47
C HIS A 293 20.75 33.99 -7.40
N ASP A 294 19.48 33.58 -7.45
CA ASP A 294 18.95 32.56 -6.54
C ASP A 294 19.64 31.20 -6.72
N ILE A 295 19.86 30.76 -7.96
CA ILE A 295 20.57 29.51 -8.25
C ILE A 295 22.01 29.54 -7.69
N ARG A 296 22.68 30.69 -7.76
CA ARG A 296 24.01 30.85 -7.16
C ARG A 296 23.94 30.72 -5.63
N ARG A 297 23.00 31.40 -4.98
CA ARG A 297 22.83 31.29 -3.52
C ARG A 297 22.47 29.87 -3.08
N LEU A 298 21.63 29.16 -3.85
CA LEU A 298 21.32 27.76 -3.60
C LEU A 298 22.60 26.92 -3.69
N THR A 299 23.38 27.08 -4.76
CA THR A 299 24.64 26.35 -4.96
C THR A 299 25.63 26.62 -3.82
N ASP A 300 25.77 27.88 -3.39
CA ASP A 300 26.61 28.26 -2.25
C ASP A 300 26.11 27.62 -0.95
N ARG A 301 24.79 27.59 -0.73
CA ARG A 301 24.18 26.92 0.43
C ARG A 301 24.42 25.42 0.41
N LEU A 302 24.30 24.77 -0.76
CA LEU A 302 24.59 23.34 -0.94
C LEU A 302 26.07 23.04 -0.66
N ALA A 303 26.99 23.88 -1.13
CA ALA A 303 28.42 23.75 -0.85
C ALA A 303 28.72 23.88 0.66
N ALA A 304 28.01 24.80 1.34
CA ALA A 304 28.14 25.00 2.79
C ALA A 304 27.66 23.79 3.62
N VAL A 305 26.79 22.93 3.08
CA VAL A 305 26.38 21.68 3.75
C VAL A 305 27.57 20.71 3.90
N ARG A 306 28.52 20.76 2.96
CA ARG A 306 29.66 19.83 2.86
C ARG A 306 29.21 18.37 2.85
N ALA A 307 28.22 18.06 2.01
CA ALA A 307 27.71 16.71 1.86
C ALA A 307 28.73 15.82 1.13
N ASP A 308 29.01 14.65 1.70
CA ASP A 308 29.81 13.60 1.08
C ASP A 308 29.02 12.84 0.02
N GLU A 309 27.69 12.81 0.15
CA GLU A 309 26.79 12.15 -0.79
C GLU A 309 25.44 12.86 -0.83
N ALA A 310 24.77 12.85 -1.98
CA ALA A 310 23.40 13.30 -2.13
C ALA A 310 22.51 12.20 -2.71
N VAL A 311 21.31 12.03 -2.14
CA VAL A 311 20.28 11.12 -2.65
C VAL A 311 19.04 11.94 -3.02
N VAL A 312 18.74 11.98 -4.33
CA VAL A 312 17.71 12.85 -4.90
C VAL A 312 16.45 12.05 -5.18
N PHE A 313 15.42 12.24 -4.33
CA PHE A 313 14.11 11.60 -4.48
C PHE A 313 13.16 12.51 -5.24
N THR A 314 13.03 12.30 -6.54
CA THR A 314 12.02 12.97 -7.37
C THR A 314 10.69 12.23 -7.36
N SER A 315 9.60 12.87 -7.75
CA SER A 315 8.40 12.17 -8.21
C SER A 315 8.66 11.56 -9.60
N PHE A 316 7.92 10.52 -10.00
CA PHE A 316 8.13 9.78 -11.26
C PHE A 316 8.06 10.60 -12.57
N HIS A 317 7.69 11.89 -12.50
CA HIS A 317 7.56 12.80 -13.64
C HIS A 317 8.54 13.98 -13.60
N GLN A 318 9.44 13.99 -12.62
CA GLN A 318 10.40 15.07 -12.41
C GLN A 318 11.80 14.60 -12.76
N SER A 319 12.59 15.51 -13.32
CA SER A 319 13.99 15.25 -13.61
C SER A 319 14.88 15.59 -12.41
N PRO A 320 15.79 14.69 -11.98
CA PRO A 320 16.78 15.00 -10.95
C PRO A 320 17.95 15.82 -11.50
N LEU A 321 18.11 15.89 -12.83
CA LEU A 321 19.32 16.39 -13.48
C LEU A 321 19.61 17.89 -13.24
N PRO A 322 18.62 18.80 -13.20
CA PRO A 322 18.90 20.20 -12.89
C PRO A 322 19.55 20.36 -11.51
N LEU A 323 19.05 19.64 -10.49
CA LEU A 323 19.65 19.69 -9.16
C LEU A 323 20.99 18.93 -9.11
N ALA A 324 21.11 17.80 -9.80
CA ALA A 324 22.38 17.06 -9.88
C ALA A 324 23.52 17.94 -10.43
N LEU A 325 23.24 18.80 -11.41
CA LEU A 325 24.20 19.79 -11.89
C LEU A 325 24.63 20.76 -10.78
N LEU A 326 23.69 21.31 -10.01
CA LEU A 326 24.02 22.21 -8.90
C LEU A 326 24.80 21.51 -7.79
N LEU A 327 24.47 20.24 -7.51
CA LEU A 327 25.21 19.42 -6.54
C LEU A 327 26.66 19.19 -6.99
N ARG A 328 26.90 18.96 -8.28
CA ARG A 328 28.26 18.88 -8.84
C ARG A 328 29.00 20.20 -8.74
N MET A 329 28.34 21.32 -9.04
CA MET A 329 28.93 22.65 -8.87
C MET A 329 29.24 22.99 -7.41
N ALA A 330 28.44 22.48 -6.48
CA ALA A 330 28.64 22.58 -5.04
C ALA A 330 29.75 21.64 -4.51
N GLY A 331 30.34 20.80 -5.37
CA GLY A 331 31.42 19.89 -5.00
C GLY A 331 30.97 18.58 -4.35
N VAL A 332 29.69 18.20 -4.46
CA VAL A 332 29.20 16.92 -3.92
C VAL A 332 29.79 15.76 -4.73
N PRO A 333 30.60 14.88 -4.12
CA PRO A 333 31.39 13.91 -4.86
C PRO A 333 30.56 12.70 -5.31
N ARG A 334 29.44 12.40 -4.63
CA ARG A 334 28.56 11.29 -4.98
C ARG A 334 27.09 11.70 -5.05
N VAL A 335 26.42 11.43 -6.17
CA VAL A 335 25.00 11.75 -6.38
C VAL A 335 24.24 10.52 -6.89
N SER A 336 23.16 10.16 -6.19
CA SER A 336 22.30 9.03 -6.49
C SER A 336 20.88 9.51 -6.80
N ALA A 337 20.29 9.09 -7.92
CA ALA A 337 18.91 9.43 -8.28
C ALA A 337 18.25 8.39 -9.19
N ILE A 338 16.92 8.41 -9.23
CA ILE A 338 16.15 7.70 -10.26
C ILE A 338 16.13 8.58 -11.52
N SER A 339 16.58 8.04 -12.66
CA SER A 339 16.59 8.79 -13.93
C SER A 339 16.48 7.89 -15.15
N ASP A 340 15.43 8.12 -15.95
CA ASP A 340 15.27 7.50 -17.27
C ASP A 340 16.20 8.12 -18.31
N ASP A 341 16.55 9.39 -18.14
CA ASP A 341 17.49 10.12 -19.00
C ASP A 341 18.94 9.76 -18.72
N TYR A 342 19.79 9.86 -19.74
CA TYR A 342 21.24 9.68 -19.61
C TYR A 342 21.85 10.85 -18.82
N PRO A 343 22.49 10.61 -17.65
CA PRO A 343 22.91 11.68 -16.77
C PRO A 343 24.33 12.22 -17.05
N GLY A 344 25.10 11.59 -17.94
CA GLY A 344 26.54 11.87 -18.06
C GLY A 344 27.25 11.71 -16.71
N ALA A 345 28.09 12.69 -16.36
CA ALA A 345 28.82 12.71 -15.09
C ALA A 345 27.99 13.20 -13.88
N LEU A 346 26.71 13.54 -14.07
CA LEU A 346 25.88 14.15 -13.03
C LEU A 346 25.46 13.16 -11.94
N LEU A 347 25.31 11.87 -12.27
CA LEU A 347 24.90 10.83 -11.32
C LEU A 347 25.94 9.71 -11.28
N ASP A 348 26.36 9.33 -10.07
CA ASP A 348 27.20 8.14 -9.83
C ASP A 348 26.35 6.87 -9.73
N VAL A 349 25.14 7.00 -9.18
CA VAL A 349 24.13 5.94 -9.18
C VAL A 349 22.92 6.42 -9.95
N ARG A 350 22.78 5.90 -11.17
CA ARG A 350 21.56 6.02 -11.95
C ARG A 350 20.68 4.80 -11.70
N HIS A 351 19.71 4.97 -10.81
CA HIS A 351 18.72 3.93 -10.55
C HIS A 351 17.58 4.01 -11.58
N ARG A 352 17.00 2.86 -11.91
CA ARG A 352 15.79 2.77 -12.75
C ARG A 352 14.80 1.87 -12.06
N VAL A 353 13.55 2.31 -12.04
CA VAL A 353 12.43 1.60 -11.45
C VAL A 353 11.36 1.44 -12.53
N PRO A 354 10.67 0.30 -12.59
CA PRO A 354 9.52 0.19 -13.48
C PRO A 354 8.35 1.02 -12.95
N ASP A 355 7.39 1.27 -13.84
CA ASP A 355 6.17 1.99 -13.49
C ASP A 355 5.32 1.21 -12.47
N GLY A 356 4.52 1.92 -11.68
CA GLY A 356 3.52 1.30 -10.82
C GLY A 356 3.99 0.93 -9.42
N LEU A 357 5.27 1.11 -9.06
CA LEU A 357 5.70 0.93 -7.66
C LEU A 357 5.05 1.97 -6.73
N PRO A 358 4.62 1.58 -5.52
CA PRO A 358 4.30 2.53 -4.47
C PRO A 358 5.45 3.52 -4.24
N GLU A 359 5.15 4.81 -4.10
CA GLU A 359 6.18 5.84 -3.90
C GLU A 359 7.14 5.54 -2.73
N PRO A 360 6.69 5.01 -1.57
CA PRO A 360 7.60 4.59 -0.50
C PRO A 360 8.58 3.50 -0.92
N GLU A 361 8.14 2.53 -1.73
CA GLU A 361 8.99 1.44 -2.23
C GLU A 361 9.95 1.93 -3.30
N ARG A 362 9.49 2.85 -4.17
CA ARG A 362 10.32 3.51 -5.15
C ARG A 362 11.45 4.29 -4.47
N ALA A 363 11.14 5.08 -3.44
CA ALA A 363 12.15 5.78 -2.64
C ALA A 363 13.10 4.81 -1.93
N LEU A 364 12.59 3.77 -1.25
CA LEU A 364 13.42 2.76 -0.61
C LEU A 364 14.35 2.04 -1.60
N SER A 365 13.90 1.78 -2.83
CA SER A 365 14.73 1.13 -3.84
C SER A 365 15.90 2.02 -4.28
N LEU A 366 15.71 3.35 -4.34
CA LEU A 366 16.79 4.28 -4.60
C LEU A 366 17.77 4.36 -3.42
N ALA A 367 17.27 4.42 -2.18
CA ALA A 367 18.13 4.38 -1.01
C ALA A 367 18.97 3.10 -0.97
N ALA A 368 18.35 1.94 -1.23
CA ALA A 368 19.05 0.67 -1.36
C ALA A 368 20.10 0.72 -2.48
N ALA A 369 19.77 1.22 -3.67
CA ALA A 369 20.74 1.35 -4.77
C ALA A 369 21.91 2.31 -4.45
N ALA A 370 21.67 3.34 -3.64
CA ALA A 370 22.69 4.30 -3.22
C ALA A 370 23.71 3.71 -2.23
N GLY A 371 23.35 2.67 -1.48
CA GLY A 371 24.19 2.09 -0.41
C GLY A 371 23.51 2.01 0.96
N PHE A 372 22.26 2.46 1.06
CA PHE A 372 21.52 2.65 2.30
C PHE A 372 20.28 1.73 2.34
N PRO A 373 20.46 0.41 2.52
CA PRO A 373 19.33 -0.50 2.70
C PRO A 373 18.62 -0.20 4.03
N LEU A 374 17.30 -0.44 4.05
CA LEU A 374 16.55 -0.36 5.28
C LEU A 374 17.08 -1.41 6.29
N PRO A 375 17.38 -1.03 7.55
CA PRO A 375 17.86 -1.98 8.55
C PRO A 375 16.88 -3.13 8.81
N ALA A 376 17.40 -4.32 9.10
CA ALA A 376 16.57 -5.50 9.37
C ALA A 376 15.64 -5.37 10.60
N ALA A 377 15.97 -4.44 11.51
CA ALA A 377 15.15 -4.10 12.68
C ALA A 377 14.07 -3.04 12.39
N ASP A 378 14.08 -2.43 11.20
CA ASP A 378 13.07 -1.46 10.77
C ASP A 378 12.15 -2.08 9.70
N ASP A 379 11.07 -1.37 9.37
CA ASP A 379 10.09 -1.77 8.38
C ASP A 379 9.76 -0.60 7.43
N PRO A 380 9.19 -0.86 6.24
CA PRO A 380 8.97 0.17 5.24
C PRO A 380 7.75 1.07 5.54
N ALA A 381 7.08 0.95 6.70
CA ALA A 381 5.92 1.78 7.02
C ALA A 381 6.31 3.26 7.18
N LEU A 382 5.34 4.13 6.91
CA LEU A 382 5.50 5.56 7.15
C LEU A 382 5.51 5.82 8.66
N ARG A 383 6.31 6.80 9.12
CA ARG A 383 6.39 7.18 10.54
C ARG A 383 6.70 8.66 10.67
N ILE A 384 6.18 9.27 11.73
CA ILE A 384 6.50 10.64 12.16
C ILE A 384 6.94 10.67 13.63
N ARG A 385 7.55 11.77 14.05
CA ARG A 385 7.93 12.07 15.44
C ARG A 385 6.70 12.47 16.26
N THR A 386 6.10 11.50 16.95
CA THR A 386 4.90 11.72 17.78
C THR A 386 5.20 12.45 19.09
N ASP A 387 6.44 12.39 19.57
CA ASP A 387 6.95 13.08 20.77
C ASP A 387 6.91 14.62 20.64
N ARG A 388 6.80 15.14 19.41
CA ARG A 388 6.77 16.58 19.12
C ARG A 388 5.38 17.11 18.78
N LEU A 389 4.36 16.26 18.87
CA LEU A 389 3.00 16.68 18.53
C LEU A 389 2.40 17.53 19.66
N PRO A 390 1.64 18.59 19.31
CA PRO A 390 0.85 19.30 20.31
C PRO A 390 -0.22 18.37 20.89
N PRO A 391 -0.79 18.70 22.07
CA PRO A 391 -1.92 17.95 22.59
C PRO A 391 -3.14 18.06 21.67
N ALA A 392 -3.92 16.99 21.57
CA ALA A 392 -5.16 16.99 20.80
C ALA A 392 -6.17 18.00 21.39
N PRO A 393 -6.99 18.67 20.55
CA PRO A 393 -8.00 19.62 21.02
C PRO A 393 -9.01 18.96 21.98
N ALA A 394 -9.14 19.49 23.21
CA ALA A 394 -10.01 18.92 24.25
C ALA A 394 -11.48 18.73 23.82
N ARG A 395 -11.99 19.58 22.92
CA ARG A 395 -13.35 19.49 22.35
C ARG A 395 -13.66 18.21 21.58
N LEU A 396 -12.63 17.44 21.21
CA LEU A 396 -12.80 16.14 20.56
C LEU A 396 -13.27 15.06 21.54
N GLY A 397 -13.05 15.24 22.85
CA GLY A 397 -13.39 14.26 23.88
C GLY A 397 -12.52 13.01 23.78
N ARG A 398 -13.11 11.83 24.02
CA ARG A 398 -12.38 10.55 24.02
C ARG A 398 -11.93 10.12 22.62
N PRO A 399 -10.85 9.31 22.48
CA PRO A 399 -10.43 8.73 21.20
C PRO A 399 -11.51 7.93 20.47
N GLY A 400 -11.29 7.62 19.19
CA GLY A 400 -12.13 6.77 18.36
C GLY A 400 -13.16 7.51 17.48
N TYR A 401 -13.06 8.83 17.34
CA TYR A 401 -13.89 9.61 16.42
C TYR A 401 -13.44 9.42 14.96
N VAL A 402 -14.33 9.73 14.02
CA VAL A 402 -13.99 9.77 12.59
C VAL A 402 -13.55 11.18 12.23
N VAL A 403 -12.41 11.32 11.54
CA VAL A 403 -11.98 12.60 10.97
C VAL A 403 -12.43 12.67 9.52
N LEU A 404 -13.00 13.79 9.10
CA LEU A 404 -13.23 14.11 7.70
C LEU A 404 -12.38 15.31 7.31
N HIS A 405 -11.58 15.17 6.25
CA HIS A 405 -10.76 16.24 5.69
C HIS A 405 -11.22 16.50 4.24
N PRO A 406 -12.03 17.56 3.99
CA PRO A 406 -12.60 17.81 2.67
C PRO A 406 -11.60 18.46 1.71
N GLY A 407 -10.62 19.18 2.26
CA GLY A 407 -9.64 20.01 1.55
C GLY A 407 -8.59 19.25 0.75
N SER A 408 -7.99 19.95 -0.22
CA SER A 408 -6.88 19.48 -1.03
C SER A 408 -6.18 20.65 -1.72
N ALA A 409 -4.84 20.64 -1.74
CA ALA A 409 -4.06 21.57 -2.56
C ALA A 409 -4.33 21.39 -4.08
N VAL A 410 -4.85 20.24 -4.48
CA VAL A 410 -5.22 19.92 -5.86
C VAL A 410 -6.73 19.76 -5.95
N GLN A 411 -7.39 20.68 -6.67
CA GLN A 411 -8.86 20.75 -6.76
C GLN A 411 -9.50 19.42 -7.18
N THR A 412 -8.95 18.74 -8.19
CA THR A 412 -9.49 17.45 -8.67
C THR A 412 -9.46 16.32 -7.63
N ARG A 413 -8.71 16.49 -6.54
CA ARG A 413 -8.54 15.49 -5.47
C ARG A 413 -9.31 15.86 -4.21
N ALA A 414 -9.96 17.04 -4.18
CA ALA A 414 -10.79 17.47 -3.06
C ALA A 414 -12.14 16.75 -3.06
N CYS A 415 -12.66 16.43 -1.89
CA CYS A 415 -14.04 15.95 -1.78
C CYS A 415 -15.00 17.13 -2.10
N PRO A 416 -15.99 16.97 -2.98
CA PRO A 416 -17.01 17.98 -3.19
C PRO A 416 -17.66 18.39 -1.84
N PRO A 417 -17.78 19.70 -1.53
CA PRO A 417 -18.27 20.16 -0.23
C PRO A 417 -19.68 19.64 0.13
N GLU A 418 -20.55 19.54 -0.86
CA GLU A 418 -21.93 19.05 -0.69
C GLU A 418 -21.95 17.57 -0.30
N LEU A 419 -21.07 16.77 -0.91
CA LEU A 419 -20.87 15.38 -0.55
C LEU A 419 -20.27 15.26 0.85
N ALA A 420 -19.23 16.04 1.16
CA ALA A 420 -18.60 16.03 2.47
C ALA A 420 -19.62 16.32 3.60
N ALA A 421 -20.47 17.32 3.43
CA ALA A 421 -21.54 17.63 4.40
C ALA A 421 -22.58 16.49 4.52
N ARG A 422 -22.94 15.82 3.41
CA ARG A 422 -23.79 14.62 3.47
C ARG A 422 -23.12 13.47 4.22
N ILE A 423 -21.82 13.26 4.04
CA ILE A 423 -21.04 12.24 4.76
C ILE A 423 -21.06 12.51 6.27
N VAL A 424 -20.77 13.75 6.71
CA VAL A 424 -20.83 14.13 8.13
C VAL A 424 -22.20 13.77 8.71
N ARG A 425 -23.30 14.19 8.05
CA ARG A 425 -24.66 13.89 8.53
C ARG A 425 -24.95 12.40 8.65
N VAL A 426 -24.55 11.59 7.67
CA VAL A 426 -24.79 10.14 7.69
C VAL A 426 -23.97 9.44 8.77
N LEU A 427 -22.71 9.82 8.94
CA LEU A 427 -21.85 9.25 9.98
C LEU A 427 -22.35 9.62 11.39
N THR A 428 -22.73 10.88 11.61
CA THR A 428 -23.28 11.33 12.90
C THR A 428 -24.63 10.67 13.21
N ALA A 429 -25.52 10.55 12.21
CA ALA A 429 -26.79 9.83 12.37
C ALA A 429 -26.60 8.35 12.70
N ALA A 430 -25.49 7.75 12.28
CA ALA A 430 -25.10 6.38 12.62
C ALA A 430 -24.38 6.25 13.97
N GLY A 431 -24.22 7.34 14.73
CA GLY A 431 -23.63 7.34 16.08
C GLY A 431 -22.13 7.65 16.12
N HIS A 432 -21.49 8.00 15.01
CA HIS A 432 -20.07 8.39 15.05
C HIS A 432 -19.92 9.86 15.44
N ARG A 433 -18.95 10.18 16.31
CA ARG A 433 -18.46 11.55 16.44
C ARG A 433 -17.59 11.87 15.22
N VAL A 434 -17.88 12.99 14.56
CA VAL A 434 -17.17 13.42 13.35
C VAL A 434 -16.46 14.73 13.58
N ALA A 435 -15.15 14.75 13.39
CA ALA A 435 -14.31 15.95 13.42
C ALA A 435 -14.00 16.39 11.99
N VAL A 436 -14.28 17.63 11.64
CA VAL A 436 -13.96 18.20 10.32
C VAL A 436 -12.68 19.01 10.42
N THR A 437 -11.69 18.69 9.61
CA THR A 437 -10.37 19.35 9.62
C THR A 437 -10.09 20.03 8.30
N GLY A 438 -9.21 21.03 8.29
CA GLY A 438 -8.83 21.78 7.10
C GLY A 438 -7.66 22.69 7.37
N GLY A 439 -6.95 23.07 6.31
CA GLY A 439 -5.85 24.02 6.40
C GLY A 439 -6.29 25.41 6.91
N PRO A 440 -5.32 26.31 7.17
CA PRO A 440 -5.58 27.68 7.65
C PRO A 440 -6.60 28.45 6.79
N ASP A 441 -6.55 28.28 5.46
CA ASP A 441 -7.39 28.99 4.50
C ASP A 441 -8.72 28.27 4.19
N GLU A 442 -9.04 27.19 4.91
CA GLU A 442 -10.22 26.35 4.66
C GLU A 442 -11.29 26.46 5.76
N ALA A 443 -11.24 27.51 6.58
CA ALA A 443 -12.19 27.73 7.69
C ALA A 443 -13.65 27.81 7.23
N GLU A 444 -13.94 28.51 6.13
CA GLU A 444 -15.31 28.60 5.59
C GLU A 444 -15.81 27.25 5.06
N LEU A 445 -14.95 26.53 4.34
CA LEU A 445 -15.26 25.20 3.80
C LEU A 445 -15.59 24.21 4.93
N THR A 446 -14.76 24.18 5.95
CA THR A 446 -14.89 23.25 7.08
C THR A 446 -16.11 23.57 7.94
N ALA A 447 -16.40 24.84 8.22
CA ALA A 447 -17.63 25.26 8.90
C ALA A 447 -18.88 24.81 8.12
N ARG A 448 -18.91 25.00 6.79
CA ARG A 448 -20.00 24.54 5.92
C ARG A 448 -20.17 23.02 5.95
N VAL A 449 -19.06 22.27 5.94
CA VAL A 449 -19.07 20.80 5.93
C VAL A 449 -19.46 20.23 7.29
N ALA A 450 -18.98 20.81 8.39
CA ALA A 450 -19.32 20.39 9.74
C ALA A 450 -20.82 20.60 10.04
N GLY A 451 -21.37 21.75 9.62
CA GLY A 451 -22.73 22.16 9.96
C GLY A 451 -22.97 22.08 11.47
N ASP A 452 -24.18 21.72 11.87
CA ASP A 452 -24.57 21.66 13.30
C ASP A 452 -24.19 20.32 13.98
N THR A 453 -23.66 19.35 13.21
CA THR A 453 -23.50 17.96 13.67
C THR A 453 -22.05 17.50 13.78
N GLY A 454 -21.13 18.15 13.07
CA GLY A 454 -19.70 17.87 13.14
C GLY A 454 -18.97 18.82 14.09
N VAL A 455 -17.81 18.39 14.60
CA VAL A 455 -16.90 19.26 15.35
C VAL A 455 -15.96 19.95 14.37
N ASP A 456 -16.16 21.24 14.14
CA ASP A 456 -15.31 22.03 13.23
C ASP A 456 -13.95 22.35 13.85
N LEU A 457 -12.88 21.85 13.22
CA LEU A 457 -11.49 22.13 13.54
C LEU A 457 -10.75 22.93 12.45
N GLY A 458 -11.41 23.32 11.37
CA GLY A 458 -10.75 24.00 10.28
C GLY A 458 -10.20 25.37 10.63
N GLY A 459 -9.25 25.84 9.82
CA GLY A 459 -8.47 27.05 10.11
C GLY A 459 -7.48 26.92 11.27
N ARG A 460 -7.56 25.83 12.05
CA ARG A 460 -6.78 25.61 13.29
C ARG A 460 -5.90 24.37 13.24
N THR A 461 -5.90 23.64 12.13
CA THR A 461 -5.12 22.41 11.96
C THR A 461 -3.99 22.63 10.96
N GLY A 462 -2.82 23.06 11.44
CA GLY A 462 -1.57 22.84 10.73
C GLY A 462 -1.22 21.34 10.68
N LEU A 463 -0.11 20.97 10.06
CA LEU A 463 0.20 19.55 9.87
C LEU A 463 0.44 18.82 11.21
N ALA A 464 1.07 19.47 12.18
CA ALA A 464 1.32 18.90 13.51
C ALA A 464 0.03 18.78 14.33
N GLU A 465 -0.84 19.79 14.29
CA GLU A 465 -2.15 19.75 14.93
C GLU A 465 -3.05 18.69 14.29
N LEU A 466 -3.02 18.57 12.96
CA LEU A 466 -3.73 17.51 12.24
C LEU A 466 -3.20 16.13 12.65
N ALA A 467 -1.89 15.97 12.78
CA ALA A 467 -1.30 14.72 13.26
C ALA A 467 -1.77 14.38 14.69
N ALA A 468 -1.85 15.37 15.58
CA ALA A 468 -2.38 15.18 16.93
C ALA A 468 -3.87 14.78 16.93
N VAL A 469 -4.68 15.38 16.05
CA VAL A 469 -6.08 14.98 15.85
C VAL A 469 -6.18 13.57 15.28
N LEU A 470 -5.31 13.18 14.36
CA LEU A 470 -5.35 11.85 13.74
C LEU A 470 -4.87 10.76 14.69
N ALA A 471 -3.92 11.04 15.59
CA ALA A 471 -3.35 10.04 16.49
C ALA A 471 -4.41 9.33 17.37
N ASP A 472 -5.50 10.01 17.70
CA ASP A 472 -6.63 9.47 18.49
C ASP A 472 -7.87 9.12 17.64
N ALA A 473 -7.77 9.23 16.31
CA ALA A 473 -8.89 8.96 15.41
C ALA A 473 -9.10 7.45 15.17
N GLY A 474 -10.36 7.04 15.04
CA GLY A 474 -10.72 5.68 14.61
C GLY A 474 -10.52 5.46 13.11
N ALA A 475 -10.77 6.49 12.30
CA ALA A 475 -10.45 6.52 10.87
C ALA A 475 -10.43 7.95 10.32
N LEU A 476 -9.80 8.11 9.15
CA LEU A 476 -9.82 9.31 8.33
C LEU A 476 -10.62 9.08 7.04
N VAL A 477 -11.58 9.95 6.73
CA VAL A 477 -12.24 10.09 5.43
C VAL A 477 -11.61 11.26 4.69
N VAL A 478 -10.98 11.00 3.54
CA VAL A 478 -10.21 12.03 2.83
C VAL A 478 -10.05 11.72 1.34
N GLY A 479 -9.81 12.77 0.54
CA GLY A 479 -9.33 12.66 -0.83
C GLY A 479 -7.89 12.12 -0.96
N ASN A 480 -7.36 12.01 -2.18
CA ASN A 480 -5.96 11.64 -2.39
C ASN A 480 -4.99 12.82 -2.17
N THR A 481 -4.71 13.10 -0.89
CA THR A 481 -3.97 14.28 -0.40
C THR A 481 -2.98 13.93 0.72
N GLY A 482 -2.14 14.90 1.10
CA GLY A 482 -1.14 14.74 2.17
C GLY A 482 -1.67 14.14 3.49
N PRO A 483 -2.85 14.58 4.02
CA PRO A 483 -3.48 13.96 5.18
C PRO A 483 -3.66 12.44 5.11
N ALA A 484 -3.89 11.84 3.93
CA ALA A 484 -3.99 10.39 3.79
C ALA A 484 -2.65 9.69 4.14
N HIS A 485 -1.53 10.29 3.72
CA HIS A 485 -0.19 9.78 4.05
C HIS A 485 0.18 10.05 5.51
N LEU A 486 -0.31 11.15 6.09
CA LEU A 486 -0.15 11.45 7.51
C LEU A 486 -0.88 10.43 8.39
N ALA A 487 -2.13 10.09 8.04
CA ALA A 487 -2.87 9.01 8.68
C ALA A 487 -2.13 7.67 8.57
N ALA A 488 -1.61 7.35 7.38
CA ALA A 488 -0.80 6.15 7.18
C ALA A 488 0.46 6.13 8.07
N ALA A 489 1.11 7.28 8.27
CA ALA A 489 2.28 7.41 9.16
C ALA A 489 1.96 7.24 10.66
N LEU A 490 0.69 7.38 11.03
CA LEU A 490 0.17 7.17 12.38
C LEU A 490 -0.51 5.79 12.55
N GLY A 491 -0.60 4.99 11.48
CA GLY A 491 -1.31 3.71 11.51
C GLY A 491 -2.84 3.84 11.52
N VAL A 492 -3.38 5.01 11.18
CA VAL A 492 -4.81 5.31 11.23
C VAL A 492 -5.50 4.77 9.95
N PRO A 493 -6.61 4.03 10.07
CA PRO A 493 -7.39 3.56 8.93
C PRO A 493 -7.89 4.69 8.02
N VAL A 494 -7.91 4.46 6.70
CA VAL A 494 -8.27 5.49 5.71
C VAL A 494 -9.41 5.05 4.80
N VAL A 495 -10.52 5.79 4.82
CA VAL A 495 -11.50 5.77 3.73
C VAL A 495 -11.07 6.80 2.68
N SER A 496 -10.54 6.30 1.57
CA SER A 496 -9.93 7.11 0.52
C SER A 496 -10.94 7.39 -0.59
N LEU A 497 -11.43 8.64 -0.64
CA LEU A 497 -12.23 9.19 -1.73
C LEU A 497 -11.30 9.53 -2.91
N PHE A 498 -10.99 8.54 -3.74
CA PHE A 498 -9.82 8.62 -4.61
C PHE A 498 -10.15 9.02 -6.04
N ALA A 499 -9.77 10.24 -6.42
CA ALA A 499 -9.86 10.70 -7.81
C ALA A 499 -8.72 10.07 -8.64
N PRO A 500 -9.00 9.42 -9.79
CA PRO A 500 -8.02 8.58 -10.50
C PRO A 500 -6.98 9.37 -11.32
N THR A 501 -6.79 10.67 -11.06
CA THR A 501 -5.79 11.50 -11.78
C THR A 501 -4.36 10.99 -11.64
N VAL A 502 -4.10 10.14 -10.65
CA VAL A 502 -2.87 9.38 -10.45
C VAL A 502 -3.22 7.92 -10.10
N PRO A 503 -2.31 6.95 -10.30
CA PRO A 503 -2.59 5.55 -9.99
C PRO A 503 -2.75 5.29 -8.49
N PHE A 504 -3.79 4.56 -8.09
CA PHE A 504 -4.05 4.20 -6.69
C PHE A 504 -2.91 3.36 -6.08
N GLY A 505 -2.37 2.37 -6.81
CA GLY A 505 -1.27 1.55 -6.32
C GLY A 505 0.03 2.31 -6.03
N GLN A 506 0.21 3.50 -6.63
CA GLN A 506 1.39 4.34 -6.40
C GLN A 506 1.21 5.31 -5.22
N TRP A 507 0.00 5.89 -5.09
CA TRP A 507 -0.29 7.04 -4.22
C TRP A 507 -1.36 6.78 -3.15
N GLY A 508 -1.87 5.56 -3.05
CA GLY A 508 -2.84 5.17 -2.02
C GLY A 508 -2.23 5.16 -0.61
N PRO A 509 -3.07 5.03 0.43
CA PRO A 509 -2.60 4.79 1.80
C PRO A 509 -1.67 3.58 1.85
N TYR A 510 -0.47 3.75 2.40
CA TYR A 510 0.58 2.73 2.34
C TYR A 510 0.61 1.91 3.63
N ARG A 511 0.36 0.60 3.51
CA ARG A 511 0.48 -0.39 4.61
C ARG A 511 -0.38 -0.09 5.85
N VAL A 512 -1.54 0.52 5.64
CA VAL A 512 -2.56 0.73 6.67
C VAL A 512 -3.93 0.25 6.17
N PRO A 513 -4.85 -0.15 7.07
CA PRO A 513 -6.23 -0.45 6.70
C PRO A 513 -6.85 0.65 5.85
N ALA A 514 -7.34 0.31 4.67
CA ALA A 514 -7.92 1.27 3.76
C ALA A 514 -9.10 0.72 2.95
N VAL A 515 -10.03 1.62 2.60
CA VAL A 515 -11.08 1.35 1.62
C VAL A 515 -11.06 2.44 0.57
N ARG A 516 -10.93 2.07 -0.70
CA ARG A 516 -10.99 2.99 -1.83
C ARG A 516 -12.43 3.17 -2.28
N LEU A 517 -12.89 4.41 -2.40
CA LEU A 517 -14.17 4.78 -2.97
C LEU A 517 -13.98 5.78 -4.13
N GLY A 518 -14.97 5.85 -5.01
CA GLY A 518 -14.96 6.70 -6.19
C GLY A 518 -14.68 5.93 -7.49
N ASP A 519 -15.13 6.51 -8.60
CA ASP A 519 -15.00 5.91 -9.92
C ASP A 519 -13.52 5.88 -10.37
N ALA A 520 -12.99 4.66 -10.56
CA ALA A 520 -11.62 4.44 -11.01
C ALA A 520 -11.44 4.57 -12.53
N ALA A 521 -12.54 4.47 -13.28
CA ALA A 521 -12.57 4.51 -14.73
C ALA A 521 -12.91 5.91 -15.29
N ALA A 522 -13.01 6.92 -14.41
CA ALA A 522 -13.37 8.26 -14.82
C ALA A 522 -12.41 8.83 -15.88
N PRO A 523 -12.88 9.70 -16.81
CA PRO A 523 -12.08 10.19 -17.94
C PRO A 523 -10.79 10.93 -17.56
N CYS A 524 -10.68 11.42 -16.33
CA CYS A 524 -9.46 12.07 -15.83
C CYS A 524 -8.37 11.09 -15.39
N ARG A 525 -8.58 9.77 -15.54
CA ARG A 525 -7.64 8.73 -15.12
C ARG A 525 -6.24 8.96 -15.70
N ASP A 526 -5.24 8.94 -14.82
CA ASP A 526 -3.81 9.10 -15.12
C ASP A 526 -3.40 10.41 -15.85
N THR A 527 -4.31 11.38 -15.95
CA THR A 527 -4.06 12.68 -16.60
C THR A 527 -3.23 13.65 -15.77
N ARG A 528 -3.15 13.41 -14.45
CA ARG A 528 -2.61 14.34 -13.44
C ARG A 528 -3.27 15.72 -13.42
N ALA A 529 -4.47 15.87 -13.97
CA ALA A 529 -5.17 17.14 -14.03
C ALA A 529 -5.35 17.75 -12.64
N THR A 530 -4.84 18.97 -12.44
CA THR A 530 -4.92 19.67 -11.15
C THR A 530 -6.26 20.38 -10.94
N ARG A 531 -6.93 20.71 -12.05
CA ARG A 531 -8.32 21.17 -12.13
C ARG A 531 -9.15 20.09 -12.81
N CYS A 532 -10.36 19.84 -12.33
CA CYS A 532 -11.18 18.74 -12.83
C CYS A 532 -11.57 19.02 -14.30
N PRO A 533 -11.20 18.13 -15.25
CA PRO A 533 -11.54 18.34 -16.66
C PRO A 533 -12.97 17.87 -16.99
N VAL A 534 -13.67 17.24 -16.03
CA VAL A 534 -14.99 16.65 -16.22
C VAL A 534 -16.05 17.42 -15.41
N PRO A 535 -17.07 18.00 -16.06
CA PRO A 535 -18.12 18.75 -15.37
C PRO A 535 -18.78 17.93 -14.24
N GLY A 536 -19.00 18.55 -13.08
CA GLY A 536 -19.67 17.94 -11.94
C GLY A 536 -18.81 16.99 -11.09
N HIS A 537 -17.52 16.81 -11.42
CA HIS A 537 -16.60 15.95 -10.66
C HIS A 537 -17.15 14.53 -10.41
N PRO A 538 -17.64 13.82 -11.45
CA PRO A 538 -18.47 12.63 -11.28
C PRO A 538 -17.76 11.48 -10.57
N CYS A 539 -16.43 11.42 -10.62
CA CYS A 539 -15.68 10.36 -9.96
C CYS A 539 -15.82 10.35 -8.44
N LEU A 540 -16.04 11.51 -7.83
CA LEU A 540 -16.27 11.64 -6.38
C LEU A 540 -17.72 11.99 -6.08
N SER A 541 -18.35 12.88 -6.85
CA SER A 541 -19.72 13.35 -6.59
C SER A 541 -20.77 12.23 -6.59
N ALA A 542 -20.53 11.13 -7.31
CA ALA A 542 -21.41 9.96 -7.35
C ALA A 542 -21.23 8.99 -6.16
N VAL A 543 -20.26 9.25 -5.27
CA VAL A 543 -20.09 8.41 -4.07
C VAL A 543 -21.25 8.63 -3.12
N GLU A 544 -21.99 7.57 -2.84
CA GLU A 544 -23.05 7.63 -1.83
C GLU A 544 -22.48 7.62 -0.41
N PRO A 545 -22.90 8.55 0.48
CA PRO A 545 -22.46 8.60 1.88
C PRO A 545 -22.65 7.28 2.66
N GLY A 546 -23.66 6.48 2.31
CA GLY A 546 -23.87 5.15 2.89
C GLY A 546 -22.69 4.20 2.65
N HIS A 547 -22.02 4.31 1.50
CA HIS A 547 -20.79 3.54 1.23
C HIS A 547 -19.62 3.98 2.10
N VAL A 548 -19.56 5.27 2.47
CA VAL A 548 -18.56 5.77 3.42
C VAL A 548 -18.81 5.18 4.81
N LEU A 549 -20.07 5.14 5.27
CA LEU A 549 -20.43 4.47 6.52
C LEU A 549 -20.10 2.97 6.49
N ALA A 550 -20.40 2.28 5.39
CA ALA A 550 -20.04 0.87 5.22
C ALA A 550 -18.52 0.66 5.28
N ALA A 551 -17.74 1.55 4.65
CA ALA A 551 -16.29 1.52 4.71
C ALA A 551 -15.74 1.75 6.13
N VAL A 552 -16.28 2.72 6.87
CA VAL A 552 -15.93 2.97 8.29
C VAL A 552 -16.20 1.73 9.15
N ARG A 553 -17.35 1.06 8.95
CA ARG A 553 -17.68 -0.20 9.64
C ARG A 553 -16.75 -1.34 9.24
N LEU A 554 -16.43 -1.46 7.94
CA LEU A 554 -15.53 -2.49 7.43
C LEU A 554 -14.12 -2.37 8.03
N LEU A 555 -13.67 -1.15 8.29
CA LEU A 555 -12.41 -0.83 8.98
C LEU A 555 -12.48 -1.04 10.50
N GLY A 556 -13.60 -1.51 11.04
CA GLY A 556 -13.75 -1.85 12.45
C GLY A 556 -13.91 -0.65 13.38
N VAL A 557 -14.27 0.53 12.86
CA VAL A 557 -14.47 1.73 13.68
C VAL A 557 -15.82 1.63 14.41
N PRO A 558 -15.83 1.60 15.75
CA PRO A 558 -17.07 1.53 16.51
C PRO A 558 -17.84 2.85 16.42
N ALA A 559 -19.17 2.77 16.45
CA ALA A 559 -20.02 3.92 16.72
C ALA A 559 -20.06 4.19 18.23
N ASP A 560 -20.19 5.46 18.60
CA ASP A 560 -20.59 5.82 19.95
C ASP A 560 -22.09 5.55 20.08
N ALA A 561 -22.58 5.20 21.29
CA ALA A 561 -23.99 4.83 21.48
C ALA A 561 -24.91 5.87 20.80
N PRO A 562 -25.90 5.44 19.99
CA PRO A 562 -26.73 6.36 19.24
C PRO A 562 -27.50 7.28 20.20
N PRO A 563 -27.78 8.54 19.81
CA PRO A 563 -28.64 9.40 20.60
C PRO A 563 -30.02 8.73 20.79
N PRO A 564 -30.65 8.85 21.97
CA PRO A 564 -31.93 8.21 22.23
C PRO A 564 -32.98 8.69 21.23
N GLY A 565 -33.56 7.77 20.46
CA GLY A 565 -34.62 8.04 19.47
C GLY A 565 -34.24 7.85 18.00
N ALA A 566 -32.99 7.53 17.66
CA ALA A 566 -32.62 7.17 16.29
C ALA A 566 -33.04 5.73 15.96
N ALA A 567 -33.96 5.56 15.01
CA ALA A 567 -34.29 4.24 14.46
C ALA A 567 -33.05 3.62 13.80
N PRO A 568 -32.81 2.30 13.92
CA PRO A 568 -31.69 1.65 13.25
C PRO A 568 -31.85 1.81 11.74
N ALA A 569 -30.98 2.59 11.11
CA ALA A 569 -30.89 2.65 9.66
C ALA A 569 -30.38 1.30 9.15
N THR A 570 -31.29 0.44 8.68
CA THR A 570 -30.96 -0.72 7.86
C THR A 570 -30.46 -0.22 6.51
N VAL A 571 -29.18 0.13 6.44
CA VAL A 571 -28.48 0.27 5.17
C VAL A 571 -28.13 -1.14 4.73
N GLY A 572 -28.85 -1.65 3.73
CA GLY A 572 -28.45 -2.86 3.02
C GLY A 572 -27.02 -2.66 2.51
N ILE A 573 -26.13 -3.59 2.83
CA ILE A 573 -24.81 -3.66 2.20
C ILE A 573 -25.06 -4.22 0.81
N ASP A 574 -25.49 -3.37 -0.12
CA ASP A 574 -25.29 -3.68 -1.52
C ASP A 574 -23.84 -3.31 -1.84
N PRO A 575 -22.98 -4.30 -2.20
CA PRO A 575 -21.66 -4.00 -2.68
C PRO A 575 -21.85 -3.30 -4.02
N VAL A 576 -21.74 -1.97 -4.09
CA VAL A 576 -21.48 -1.34 -5.40
C VAL A 576 -19.98 -1.54 -5.65
N ILE A 577 -19.57 -2.70 -6.13
CA ILE A 577 -19.74 -3.15 -7.52
C ILE A 577 -20.98 -4.05 -7.74
N ALA A 578 -22.14 -3.43 -7.89
CA ALA A 578 -23.43 -4.01 -8.27
C ALA A 578 -24.41 -2.83 -8.42
N GLY A 579 -24.32 -2.15 -9.56
CA GLY A 579 -25.35 -1.25 -10.03
C GLY A 579 -25.65 -1.62 -11.48
N GLY A 580 -26.76 -2.34 -11.70
CA GLY A 580 -27.30 -2.59 -13.05
C GLY A 580 -27.88 -3.99 -13.27
N GLY A 581 -29.12 -4.18 -12.81
CA GLY A 581 -30.18 -4.91 -13.54
C GLY A 581 -29.93 -6.34 -14.05
N SER A 582 -30.67 -7.28 -13.46
CA SER A 582 -31.08 -8.54 -14.11
C SER A 582 -31.56 -8.31 -15.55
N ALA A 583 -30.90 -8.95 -16.52
CA ALA A 583 -31.49 -9.27 -17.82
C ALA A 583 -30.84 -10.54 -18.42
N ARG A 584 -31.54 -11.67 -18.19
CA ARG A 584 -31.56 -12.95 -18.92
C ARG A 584 -30.32 -13.83 -18.95
#